data_AF-A0A9W4ZAJ6-F1
#
_entry.id   AF-A0A9W4ZAJ6-F1
#
_cell.length_a   1.000
_cell.length_b   1.000
_cell.length_c   1.000
_cell.angle_alpha   90.00
_cell.angle_beta   90.00
_cell.angle_gamma   90.00
#
_symmetry.space_group_name_H-M   'P 1'
#
loop_
_entity.id
_entity.type
_entity.pdbx_description
1 polymer ?
#
loop_
_entity_poly.entity_id
_entity_poly.type
_entity_poly.pdbx_seq_one_letter_code
_entity_poly.pdbx_strand_id
1 'polypeptide(L)'
;MNIGSFRLPFFEKETQNVMHQDLEASEIISNFLLTHIPIKTNIPLILVCIGTDRSTGDALGPLVGTKLEQIDIQNLQVFGTLDEPVHALNLEDKIQNIQKEYPTAFIIAVDACLGKSQNIGSITTGKGPSKPGAAMNKKLPAVGDLHIHGIVNLNGFMEFFVLQNTRLSLVMKMADVIAKSIKETDQKLSALKKANHL
;
A
#
# COMPACT_ATOMS: atom_id res chain seq x y z
N MET A 1 40.43 12.38 22.28
CA MET A 1 39.37 12.74 21.31
C MET A 1 38.85 11.46 20.70
N ASN A 2 37.64 11.05 21.06
CA ASN A 2 36.98 9.91 20.46
C ASN A 2 35.62 10.41 20.00
N ILE A 3 35.47 10.56 18.68
CA ILE A 3 34.26 11.08 18.04
C ILE A 3 33.27 9.91 18.01
N GLY A 4 32.50 9.78 19.09
CA GLY A 4 31.44 8.79 19.20
C GLY A 4 30.46 8.96 18.05
N SER A 5 30.18 7.85 17.36
CA SER A 5 29.20 7.74 16.29
C SER A 5 27.88 8.35 16.73
N PHE A 6 27.50 9.50 16.14
CA PHE A 6 26.13 9.99 16.19
C PHE A 6 25.24 8.97 15.49
N ARG A 7 24.63 8.08 16.28
CA ARG A 7 23.41 7.38 15.85
C ARG A 7 22.34 8.46 15.75
N LEU A 8 21.96 8.80 14.52
CA LEU A 8 20.77 9.60 14.27
C LEU A 8 19.60 8.96 15.03
N PRO A 9 18.75 9.75 15.70
CA PRO A 9 17.60 9.21 16.41
C PRO A 9 16.76 8.41 15.43
N PHE A 10 16.45 7.19 15.85
CA PHE A 10 15.47 6.32 15.20
C PHE A 10 14.16 7.13 15.18
N PHE A 11 13.87 7.82 14.07
CA PHE A 11 12.51 8.28 13.81
C PHE A 11 11.70 6.98 13.70
N GLU A 12 10.98 6.62 14.77
CA GLU A 12 9.90 5.64 14.65
C GLU A 12 9.03 6.14 13.50
N LYS A 13 9.00 5.37 12.41
CA LYS A 13 8.09 5.66 11.31
C LYS A 13 6.70 5.63 11.92
N GLU A 14 5.97 6.74 11.80
CA GLU A 14 4.58 6.79 12.21
C GLU A 14 3.82 5.72 11.42
N THR A 15 3.36 4.69 12.14
CA THR A 15 2.64 3.55 11.59
C THR A 15 1.40 3.28 12.40
N GLN A 16 0.31 2.93 11.73
CA GLN A 16 -0.91 2.44 12.32
C GLN A 16 -1.10 0.97 11.90
N ASN A 17 -1.51 0.11 12.82
CA ASN A 17 -1.78 -1.30 12.54
C ASN A 17 -3.17 -1.68 13.03
N VAL A 18 -3.93 -2.41 12.23
CA VAL A 18 -5.29 -2.84 12.54
C VAL A 18 -5.56 -4.23 11.97
N MET A 19 -6.42 -5.03 12.61
CA MET A 19 -6.80 -6.34 12.05
C MET A 19 -7.89 -6.15 11.00
N HIS A 20 -7.82 -6.88 9.89
CA HIS A 20 -8.87 -6.83 8.85
C HIS A 20 -10.29 -7.24 9.34
N GLN A 21 -10.39 -7.85 10.52
CA GLN A 21 -11.66 -8.22 11.16
C GLN A 21 -12.24 -7.12 12.04
N ASP A 22 -11.45 -6.10 12.38
CA ASP A 22 -11.91 -5.01 13.22
C ASP A 22 -12.97 -4.20 12.46
N LEU A 23 -14.11 -3.94 13.11
CA LEU A 23 -15.24 -3.23 12.50
C LEU A 23 -14.84 -1.82 12.03
N GLU A 24 -13.91 -1.19 12.73
CA GLU A 24 -13.39 0.16 12.48
C GLU A 24 -12.14 0.15 11.59
N ALA A 25 -11.69 -1.01 11.08
CA ALA A 25 -10.46 -1.10 10.30
C ALA A 25 -10.46 -0.16 9.09
N SER A 26 -11.59 -0.07 8.38
CA SER A 26 -11.66 0.79 7.20
C SER A 26 -11.49 2.28 7.55
N GLU A 27 -12.15 2.70 8.63
CA GLU A 27 -12.13 4.07 9.12
C GLU A 27 -10.76 4.45 9.68
N ILE A 28 -10.12 3.58 10.46
CA ILE A 28 -8.78 3.81 11.03
C ILE A 28 -7.76 4.05 9.92
N ILE A 29 -7.75 3.19 8.89
CA ILE A 29 -6.88 3.33 7.73
C ILE A 29 -7.21 4.64 6.99
N SER A 30 -8.50 4.93 6.76
CA SER A 30 -8.93 6.14 6.06
C SER A 30 -8.47 7.42 6.77
N ASN A 31 -8.62 7.48 8.09
CA ASN A 31 -8.22 8.62 8.90
C ASN A 31 -6.70 8.81 8.90
N PHE A 32 -5.94 7.70 8.93
CA PHE A 32 -4.48 7.75 8.76
C PHE A 32 -4.12 8.37 7.41
N LEU A 33 -4.69 7.88 6.31
CA LEU A 33 -4.41 8.40 4.97
C LEU A 33 -4.75 9.89 4.86
N LEU A 34 -5.92 10.33 5.33
CA LEU A 34 -6.33 11.73 5.27
C LEU A 34 -5.42 12.68 6.06
N THR A 35 -4.88 12.22 7.19
CA THR A 35 -3.96 13.03 8.01
C THR A 35 -2.62 13.27 7.29
N HIS A 36 -2.29 12.42 6.32
CA HIS A 36 -0.98 12.36 5.69
C HIS A 36 -0.97 12.77 4.22
N ILE A 37 -2.11 12.69 3.53
CA ILE A 37 -2.26 13.15 2.16
C ILE A 37 -2.22 14.69 2.14
N PRO A 38 -1.51 15.32 1.19
CA PRO A 38 -1.40 16.77 1.11
C PRO A 38 -2.66 17.40 0.47
N ILE A 39 -3.75 17.44 1.23
CA ILE A 39 -5.10 17.87 0.78
C ILE A 39 -5.10 19.29 0.20
N LYS A 40 -4.26 20.19 0.74
CA LYS A 40 -4.21 21.61 0.33
C LYS A 40 -3.51 21.83 -1.00
N THR A 41 -2.80 20.83 -1.51
CA THR A 41 -2.07 20.93 -2.77
C THR A 41 -2.84 20.19 -3.85
N ASN A 42 -3.08 20.82 -4.99
CA ASN A 42 -3.73 20.17 -6.13
C ASN A 42 -2.73 19.31 -6.92
N ILE A 43 -2.04 18.41 -6.22
CA ILE A 43 -1.11 17.45 -6.83
C ILE A 43 -1.82 16.13 -7.08
N PRO A 44 -1.40 15.36 -8.11
CA PRO A 44 -1.96 14.03 -8.37
C PRO A 44 -1.77 13.10 -7.16
N LEU A 45 -2.81 12.35 -6.81
CA LEU A 45 -2.73 11.27 -5.83
C LEU A 45 -2.74 9.95 -6.60
N ILE A 46 -1.69 9.16 -6.42
CA ILE A 46 -1.50 7.91 -7.16
C ILE A 46 -1.44 6.75 -6.18
N LEU A 47 -2.24 5.73 -6.45
CA LEU A 47 -2.19 4.45 -5.75
C LEU A 47 -1.46 3.44 -6.63
N VAL A 48 -0.37 2.87 -6.12
CA VAL A 48 0.36 1.79 -6.79
C VAL A 48 0.15 0.49 -6.03
N CYS A 49 -0.66 -0.37 -6.61
CA CYS A 49 -1.03 -1.69 -6.09
C CYS A 49 -0.05 -2.75 -6.61
N ILE A 50 0.85 -3.16 -5.72
CA ILE A 50 2.01 -4.00 -6.04
C ILE A 50 1.68 -5.46 -5.77
N GLY A 51 2.08 -6.32 -6.70
CA GLY A 51 1.91 -7.77 -6.60
C GLY A 51 1.61 -8.42 -7.95
N THR A 52 1.33 -9.72 -7.92
CA THR A 52 0.89 -10.49 -9.10
C THR A 52 -0.28 -11.41 -8.77
N ASP A 53 -1.15 -11.59 -9.75
CA ASP A 53 -2.20 -12.60 -9.81
C ASP A 53 -1.70 -14.06 -9.83
N ARG A 54 -0.41 -14.28 -10.10
CA ARG A 54 0.20 -15.62 -10.21
C ARG A 54 0.56 -16.27 -8.87
N SER A 55 0.44 -15.53 -7.77
CA SER A 55 0.73 -16.00 -6.42
C SER A 55 -0.37 -15.51 -5.48
N THR A 56 -1.07 -16.42 -4.81
CA THR A 56 -2.26 -16.05 -4.03
C THR A 56 -1.95 -15.04 -2.92
N GLY A 57 -0.81 -15.16 -2.25
CA GLY A 57 -0.36 -14.23 -1.22
C GLY A 57 0.13 -12.90 -1.78
N ASP A 58 0.62 -12.88 -3.02
CA ASP A 58 1.09 -11.66 -3.68
C ASP A 58 -0.02 -10.94 -4.46
N ALA A 59 -1.20 -11.55 -4.57
CA ALA A 59 -2.32 -10.99 -5.33
C ALA A 59 -3.03 -9.84 -4.61
N LEU A 60 -2.65 -9.49 -3.37
CA LEU A 60 -3.32 -8.47 -2.57
C LEU A 60 -3.41 -7.13 -3.31
N GLY A 61 -2.28 -6.61 -3.82
CA GLY A 61 -2.24 -5.35 -4.56
C GLY A 61 -3.18 -5.39 -5.78
N PRO A 62 -2.95 -6.27 -6.76
CA PRO A 62 -3.82 -6.41 -7.95
C PRO A 62 -5.32 -6.55 -7.62
N LEU A 63 -5.66 -7.28 -6.55
CA LEU A 63 -7.04 -7.43 -6.09
C LEU A 63 -7.61 -6.10 -5.55
N VAL A 64 -6.82 -5.33 -4.78
CA VAL A 64 -7.22 -3.99 -4.33
C VAL A 64 -7.44 -3.07 -5.53
N GLY A 65 -6.50 -3.03 -6.47
CA GLY A 65 -6.60 -2.17 -7.65
C GLY A 65 -7.83 -2.49 -8.50
N THR A 66 -8.07 -3.78 -8.79
CA THR A 66 -9.25 -4.23 -9.55
C THR A 66 -10.56 -3.87 -8.85
N LYS A 67 -10.62 -4.02 -7.53
CA LYS A 67 -11.80 -3.62 -6.76
C LYS A 67 -12.05 -2.11 -6.83
N LEU A 68 -10.98 -1.32 -6.83
CA LEU A 68 -11.09 0.14 -6.92
C LEU A 68 -11.50 0.61 -8.32
N GLU A 69 -11.09 -0.06 -9.40
CA GLU A 69 -11.59 0.25 -10.75
C GLU A 69 -13.08 -0.01 -10.92
N GLN A 70 -13.63 -0.98 -10.18
CA GLN A 70 -15.06 -1.26 -10.15
C GLN A 70 -15.85 -0.25 -9.29
N ILE A 71 -15.15 0.62 -8.56
CA ILE A 71 -15.74 1.64 -7.70
C ILE A 71 -15.49 3.00 -8.33
N ASP A 72 -16.49 3.87 -8.32
CA ASP A 72 -16.35 5.24 -8.81
C ASP A 72 -15.56 6.09 -7.78
N ILE A 73 -14.23 6.06 -7.88
CA ILE A 73 -13.30 6.93 -7.14
C ILE A 73 -12.86 8.10 -8.03
N GLN A 74 -12.69 9.28 -7.43
CA GLN A 74 -12.58 10.53 -8.18
C GLN A 74 -11.25 11.28 -7.99
N ASN A 75 -10.55 11.05 -6.88
CA ASN A 75 -9.34 11.80 -6.50
C ASN A 75 -8.05 11.00 -6.63
N LEU A 76 -8.13 9.67 -6.73
CA LEU A 76 -6.95 8.80 -6.82
C LEU A 76 -6.91 8.11 -8.18
N GLN A 77 -5.73 8.10 -8.79
CA GLN A 77 -5.45 7.26 -9.95
C GLN A 77 -4.82 5.95 -9.51
N VAL A 78 -5.33 4.82 -10.02
CA VAL A 78 -4.92 3.48 -9.60
C VAL A 78 -4.03 2.85 -10.68
N PHE A 79 -2.91 2.27 -10.25
CA PHE A 79 -2.06 1.42 -11.08
C PHE A 79 -1.86 0.08 -10.38
N GLY A 80 -1.92 -1.02 -11.14
CA GLY A 80 -1.76 -2.36 -10.59
C GLY A 80 -3.10 -3.03 -10.33
N THR A 81 -3.62 -3.69 -11.35
CA THR A 81 -4.86 -4.48 -11.28
C THR A 81 -4.57 -5.92 -11.66
N LEU A 82 -5.60 -6.77 -11.65
CA LEU A 82 -5.46 -8.15 -12.14
C LEU A 82 -5.15 -8.17 -13.64
N ASP A 83 -5.77 -7.26 -14.42
CA ASP A 83 -5.55 -7.17 -15.87
C ASP A 83 -4.21 -6.51 -16.20
N GLU A 84 -3.80 -5.50 -15.42
CA GLU A 84 -2.53 -4.78 -15.59
C GLU A 84 -1.69 -4.78 -14.28
N PRO A 85 -1.09 -5.92 -13.90
CA PRO A 85 -0.37 -6.04 -12.63
C PRO A 85 0.93 -5.22 -12.61
N VAL A 86 1.26 -4.72 -11.42
CA VAL A 86 2.55 -4.07 -11.13
C VAL A 86 3.34 -4.98 -10.20
N HIS A 87 4.31 -5.69 -10.74
CA HIS A 87 5.08 -6.73 -10.05
C HIS A 87 6.59 -6.50 -10.20
N ALA A 88 7.39 -7.31 -9.51
CA ALA A 88 8.85 -7.17 -9.48
C ALA A 88 9.55 -7.05 -10.85
N LEU A 89 8.98 -7.59 -11.94
CA LEU A 89 9.61 -7.56 -13.27
C LEU A 89 9.36 -6.25 -14.06
N ASN A 90 8.32 -5.50 -13.74
CA ASN A 90 7.93 -4.26 -14.45
C ASN A 90 7.84 -3.04 -13.53
N LEU A 91 8.09 -3.22 -12.22
CA LEU A 91 7.95 -2.18 -11.21
C LEU A 91 8.81 -0.95 -11.54
N GLU A 92 10.08 -1.16 -11.86
CA GLU A 92 11.01 -0.06 -12.15
C GLU A 92 10.54 0.80 -13.33
N ASP A 93 10.23 0.17 -14.46
CA ASP A 93 9.71 0.85 -15.64
C ASP A 93 8.39 1.56 -15.35
N LYS A 94 7.47 0.91 -14.61
CA LYS A 94 6.18 1.51 -14.25
C LYS A 94 6.37 2.75 -13.38
N ILE A 95 7.25 2.71 -12.38
CA ILE A 95 7.52 3.85 -11.50
C ILE A 95 8.20 4.99 -12.27
N GLN A 96 9.15 4.69 -13.17
CA GLN A 96 9.76 5.71 -14.03
C GLN A 96 8.73 6.39 -14.93
N ASN A 97 7.80 5.62 -15.52
CA ASN A 97 6.73 6.17 -16.34
C ASN A 97 5.77 7.05 -15.52
N ILE A 98 5.36 6.60 -14.33
CA ILE A 98 4.53 7.39 -13.41
C ILE A 98 5.22 8.70 -13.03
N GLN A 99 6.51 8.67 -12.70
CA GLN A 99 7.28 9.87 -12.33
C GLN A 99 7.46 10.83 -13.51
N LYS A 100 7.55 10.32 -14.73
CA LYS A 100 7.62 11.13 -15.95
C LYS A 100 6.28 11.81 -16.26
N GLU A 101 5.18 11.08 -16.10
CA GLU A 101 3.83 11.57 -16.39
C GLU A 101 3.30 12.48 -15.26
N TYR A 102 3.63 12.17 -14.01
CA TYR A 102 3.20 12.89 -12.81
C TYR A 102 4.39 13.24 -11.89
N PRO A 103 5.24 14.22 -12.26
CA PRO A 103 6.48 14.53 -11.53
C PRO A 103 6.30 14.97 -10.07
N THR A 104 5.12 15.46 -9.72
CA THR A 104 4.77 15.96 -8.38
C THR A 104 3.78 15.06 -7.65
N ALA A 105 3.49 13.85 -8.18
CA ALA A 105 2.51 12.96 -7.58
C ALA A 105 2.88 12.57 -6.15
N PHE A 106 1.86 12.49 -5.30
CA PHE A 106 1.95 11.83 -4.01
C PHE A 106 1.52 10.38 -4.16
N ILE A 107 2.43 9.46 -3.89
CA ILE A 107 2.25 8.04 -4.19
C ILE A 107 1.94 7.25 -2.92
N ILE A 108 0.92 6.41 -2.97
CA ILE A 108 0.55 5.47 -1.91
C ILE A 108 0.79 4.06 -2.45
N ALA A 109 1.70 3.31 -1.84
CA ALA A 109 1.96 1.92 -2.23
C ALA A 109 1.05 0.96 -1.46
N VAL A 110 0.45 -0.01 -2.13
CA VAL A 110 -0.25 -1.15 -1.50
C VAL A 110 0.52 -2.42 -1.84
N ASP A 111 0.89 -3.19 -0.83
CA ASP A 111 1.72 -4.39 -1.02
C ASP A 111 1.34 -5.48 -0.01
N ALA A 112 1.58 -6.75 -0.37
CA ALA A 112 1.51 -7.86 0.56
C ALA A 112 2.88 -8.08 1.21
N CYS A 113 2.89 -8.45 2.48
CA CYS A 113 4.12 -8.86 3.13
C CYS A 113 3.90 -10.06 4.05
N LEU A 114 5.03 -10.67 4.44
CA LEU A 114 5.07 -11.73 5.42
C LEU A 114 5.45 -11.15 6.78
N GLY A 115 4.90 -11.72 7.84
CA GLY A 115 5.11 -11.21 9.19
C GLY A 115 5.02 -12.31 10.24
N LYS A 116 5.01 -11.90 11.52
CA LYS A 116 4.86 -12.84 12.64
C LYS A 116 3.46 -13.46 12.63
N SER A 117 3.34 -14.68 13.13
CA SER A 117 2.09 -15.45 13.17
C SER A 117 0.92 -14.67 13.79
N GLN A 118 1.18 -13.95 14.89
CA GLN A 118 0.19 -13.13 15.60
C GLN A 118 -0.32 -11.92 14.80
N ASN A 119 0.38 -11.52 13.73
CA ASN A 119 0.03 -10.38 12.90
C ASN A 119 -0.62 -10.80 11.56
N ILE A 120 -0.79 -12.09 11.30
CA ILE A 120 -1.42 -12.56 10.06
C ILE A 120 -2.86 -12.03 9.99
N GLY A 121 -3.19 -11.36 8.89
CA GLY A 121 -4.47 -10.66 8.71
C GLY A 121 -4.48 -9.23 9.24
N SER A 122 -3.34 -8.69 9.69
CA SER A 122 -3.23 -7.27 10.00
C SER A 122 -2.92 -6.44 8.75
N ILE A 123 -3.40 -5.21 8.75
CA ILE A 123 -3.15 -4.19 7.74
C ILE A 123 -2.38 -3.07 8.46
N THR A 124 -1.19 -2.78 7.97
CA THR A 124 -0.34 -1.71 8.49
C THR A 124 -0.28 -0.57 7.49
N THR A 125 -0.55 0.66 7.94
CA THR A 125 -0.34 1.87 7.17
C THR A 125 0.82 2.64 7.75
N GLY A 126 1.64 3.28 6.93
CA GLY A 126 2.80 3.99 7.44
C GLY A 126 3.34 5.07 6.50
N LYS A 127 4.10 6.00 7.10
CA LYS A 127 4.87 7.00 6.37
C LYS A 127 6.10 6.39 5.68
N GLY A 128 6.42 6.95 4.52
CA GLY A 128 7.57 6.60 3.69
C GLY A 128 7.32 5.40 2.78
N PRO A 129 8.33 5.07 1.95
CA PRO A 129 8.15 4.13 0.86
C PRO A 129 8.03 2.69 1.35
N SER A 130 7.25 1.92 0.59
CA SER A 130 7.31 0.46 0.56
C SER A 130 8.62 0.00 -0.08
N LYS A 131 9.12 -1.17 0.34
CA LYS A 131 10.25 -1.86 -0.28
C LYS A 131 9.78 -3.21 -0.79
N PRO A 132 9.20 -3.26 -2.00
CA PRO A 132 8.62 -4.49 -2.52
C PRO A 132 9.65 -5.59 -2.74
N GLY A 133 9.18 -6.84 -2.74
CA GLY A 133 9.97 -7.98 -3.18
C GLY A 133 11.21 -8.30 -2.35
N ALA A 134 11.22 -7.95 -1.06
CA ALA A 134 12.29 -8.37 -0.14
C ALA A 134 12.54 -9.89 -0.17
N ALA A 135 11.48 -10.69 -0.36
CA ALA A 135 11.56 -12.15 -0.51
C ALA A 135 12.17 -12.63 -1.84
N MET A 136 12.33 -11.75 -2.83
CA MET A 136 12.77 -12.09 -4.20
C MET A 136 14.25 -11.79 -4.46
N ASN A 137 15.02 -11.33 -3.47
CA ASN A 137 16.46 -11.03 -3.57
C ASN A 137 16.86 -10.07 -4.71
N LYS A 138 15.89 -9.32 -5.25
CA LYS A 138 16.10 -8.28 -6.27
C LYS A 138 16.20 -6.91 -5.61
N LYS A 139 17.05 -6.05 -6.15
CA LYS A 139 17.11 -4.63 -5.75
C LYS A 139 15.99 -3.87 -6.46
N LEU A 140 14.78 -3.93 -5.91
CA LEU A 140 13.64 -3.16 -6.41
C LEU A 140 13.68 -1.72 -5.87
N PRO A 141 13.19 -0.74 -6.66
CA PRO A 141 13.08 0.62 -6.18
C PRO A 141 12.09 0.69 -5.00
N ALA A 142 12.36 1.61 -4.07
CA ALA A 142 11.41 1.93 -3.01
C ALA A 142 10.25 2.76 -3.62
N VAL A 143 9.01 2.47 -3.21
CA VAL A 143 7.80 3.04 -3.84
C VAL A 143 6.92 3.72 -2.82
N GLY A 144 6.50 4.95 -3.11
CA GLY A 144 5.48 5.66 -2.33
C GLY A 144 6.01 6.64 -1.29
N ASP A 145 5.17 7.61 -0.98
CA ASP A 145 5.27 8.50 0.17
C ASP A 145 4.57 7.91 1.39
N LEU A 146 3.53 7.10 1.15
CA LEU A 146 2.85 6.25 2.13
C LEU A 146 2.84 4.80 1.66
N HIS A 147 2.65 3.88 2.60
CA HIS A 147 2.40 2.47 2.28
C HIS A 147 1.24 1.90 3.08
N ILE A 148 0.60 0.90 2.49
CA ILE A 148 -0.38 -0.01 3.09
C ILE A 148 0.15 -1.42 2.87
N HIS A 149 0.43 -2.14 3.95
CA HIS A 149 0.94 -3.50 3.93
C HIS A 149 -0.09 -4.45 4.51
N GLY A 150 -0.46 -5.48 3.76
CA GLY A 150 -1.21 -6.60 4.30
C GLY A 150 -0.28 -7.72 4.72
N ILE A 151 -0.29 -8.10 6.00
CA ILE A 151 0.44 -9.28 6.47
C ILE A 151 -0.38 -10.53 6.15
N VAL A 152 -0.08 -11.15 5.01
CA VAL A 152 -0.91 -12.23 4.45
C VAL A 152 -0.53 -13.61 4.98
N ASN A 153 0.70 -13.79 5.47
CA ASN A 153 1.19 -15.07 5.97
C ASN A 153 2.47 -14.93 6.84
N LEU A 154 2.97 -16.06 7.35
CA LEU A 154 4.14 -16.16 8.20
C LEU A 154 5.45 -15.90 7.42
N ASN A 155 6.37 -15.11 7.99
CA ASN A 155 7.73 -14.96 7.46
C ASN A 155 8.66 -16.10 7.92
N GLY A 156 9.78 -16.32 7.24
CA GLY A 156 10.76 -17.35 7.63
C GLY A 156 11.32 -18.14 6.47
N PHE A 157 11.26 -19.47 6.54
CA PHE A 157 11.82 -20.33 5.50
C PHE A 157 10.87 -20.44 4.29
N MET A 158 11.45 -20.42 3.09
CA MET A 158 10.73 -20.64 1.82
C MET A 158 9.60 -19.63 1.55
N GLU A 159 9.83 -18.34 1.85
CA GLU A 159 8.86 -17.24 1.71
C GLU A 159 8.13 -17.20 0.35
N PHE A 160 8.84 -17.50 -0.74
CA PHE A 160 8.24 -17.59 -2.07
C PHE A 160 7.14 -18.66 -2.15
N PHE A 161 7.38 -19.85 -1.61
CA PHE A 161 6.39 -20.94 -1.58
C PHE A 161 5.23 -20.63 -0.62
N VAL A 162 5.52 -19.94 0.49
CA VAL A 162 4.50 -19.49 1.43
C VAL A 162 3.52 -18.54 0.74
N LEU A 163 4.02 -17.56 -0.02
CA LEU A 163 3.17 -16.64 -0.79
C LEU A 163 2.33 -17.40 -1.83
N GLN A 164 2.90 -18.36 -2.55
CA GLN A 164 2.16 -19.16 -3.54
C GLN A 164 1.03 -20.01 -2.94
N ASN A 165 1.13 -20.40 -1.67
CA ASN A 165 0.17 -21.27 -0.97
C ASN A 165 -0.67 -20.52 0.08
N THR A 166 -0.64 -19.19 0.06
CA THR A 166 -1.41 -18.38 1.01
C THR A 166 -2.90 -18.54 0.74
N ARG A 167 -3.72 -18.57 1.79
CA ARG A 167 -5.18 -18.71 1.66
C ARG A 167 -5.77 -17.50 0.96
N LEU A 168 -6.23 -17.69 -0.26
CA LEU A 168 -6.87 -16.63 -1.05
C LEU A 168 -8.04 -15.96 -0.31
N SER A 169 -8.80 -16.71 0.51
CA SER A 169 -9.92 -16.14 1.28
C SER A 169 -9.49 -15.07 2.29
N LEU A 170 -8.29 -15.18 2.86
CA LEU A 170 -7.73 -14.13 3.72
C LEU A 170 -7.38 -12.90 2.89
N VAL A 171 -6.66 -13.11 1.78
CA VAL A 171 -6.22 -12.03 0.88
C VAL A 171 -7.41 -11.26 0.31
N MET A 172 -8.48 -11.95 -0.09
CA MET A 172 -9.72 -11.33 -0.57
C MET A 172 -10.36 -10.43 0.50
N LYS A 173 -10.48 -10.91 1.74
CA LYS A 173 -11.04 -10.10 2.84
C LYS A 173 -10.19 -8.88 3.15
N MET A 174 -8.86 -9.02 3.13
CA MET A 174 -7.96 -7.90 3.33
C MET A 174 -8.07 -6.88 2.18
N ALA A 175 -8.16 -7.35 0.94
CA ALA A 175 -8.38 -6.50 -0.22
C ALA A 175 -9.71 -5.73 -0.13
N ASP A 176 -10.78 -6.36 0.36
CA ASP A 176 -12.07 -5.70 0.60
C ASP A 176 -11.95 -4.56 1.63
N VAL A 177 -11.24 -4.78 2.74
CA VAL A 177 -11.02 -3.75 3.76
C VAL A 177 -10.20 -2.59 3.20
N ILE A 178 -9.09 -2.86 2.52
CA ILE A 178 -8.22 -1.81 1.96
C ILE A 178 -8.97 -1.01 0.89
N ALA A 179 -9.69 -1.66 -0.03
CA ALA A 179 -10.48 -0.97 -1.05
C ALA A 179 -11.57 -0.10 -0.42
N LYS A 180 -12.25 -0.60 0.63
CA LYS A 180 -13.23 0.18 1.40
C LYS A 180 -12.58 1.40 2.06
N SER A 181 -11.42 1.27 2.70
CA SER A 181 -10.68 2.39 3.30
C SER A 181 -10.33 3.47 2.29
N ILE A 182 -9.87 3.06 1.10
CA ILE A 182 -9.47 3.99 0.04
C ILE A 182 -10.69 4.70 -0.53
N LYS A 183 -11.81 3.99 -0.72
CA LYS A 183 -13.10 4.60 -1.09
C LYS A 183 -13.57 5.63 -0.05
N GLU A 184 -13.54 5.28 1.24
CA GLU A 184 -13.90 6.21 2.32
C GLU A 184 -12.99 7.45 2.32
N THR A 185 -11.69 7.25 2.09
CA THR A 185 -10.71 8.34 1.95
C THR A 185 -11.05 9.25 0.77
N ASP A 186 -11.33 8.68 -0.40
CA ASP A 186 -11.70 9.42 -1.61
C ASP A 186 -12.98 10.26 -1.42
N GLN A 187 -14.00 9.69 -0.77
CA GLN A 187 -15.24 10.39 -0.45
C GLN A 187 -15.01 11.57 0.52
N LYS A 188 -14.22 11.34 1.57
CA LYS A 188 -13.85 12.39 2.55
C LYS A 188 -12.99 13.48 1.89
N LEU A 189 -12.05 13.11 1.01
CA LEU A 189 -11.27 14.08 0.21
C LEU A 189 -12.16 14.95 -0.65
N SER A 190 -13.13 14.36 -1.35
CA SER A 190 -14.10 15.09 -2.17
C SER A 190 -14.90 16.09 -1.33
N ALA A 191 -15.33 15.70 -0.13
CA ALA A 191 -16.04 16.58 0.79
C ALA A 191 -15.14 17.73 1.29
N LEU A 192 -13.88 17.44 1.63
CA LEU A 192 -12.91 18.44 2.09
C LEU A 192 -12.52 19.43 1.01
N LYS A 193 -12.35 19.00 -0.25
CA LYS A 193 -12.08 19.91 -1.38
C LYS A 193 -13.25 20.86 -1.61
N LYS A 194 -14.49 20.35 -1.64
CA LYS A 194 -15.71 21.16 -1.75
C LYS A 194 -15.83 22.19 -0.62
N ALA A 195 -15.56 21.79 0.62
CA ALA A 195 -15.65 22.67 1.79
C ALA A 195 -14.57 23.78 1.78
N ASN A 196 -13.41 23.52 1.19
CA ASN A 196 -12.30 24.47 1.13
C ASN A 196 -12.22 25.24 -0.20
N HIS A 197 -13.19 25.07 -1.11
CA HIS A 197 -13.19 25.64 -2.46
C HIS A 197 -11.91 25.31 -3.26
N LEU A 198 -11.38 24.09 -3.05
CA LEU A 198 -10.23 23.53 -3.76
C LEU A 198 -10.66 22.69 -4.97
#